data_AF-A0A382L643-F1
#
_entry.id   AF-A0A382L643-F1
#
_cell.length_a   1.000
_cell.length_b   1.000
_cell.length_c   1.000
_cell.angle_alpha   90.00
_cell.angle_beta   90.00
_cell.angle_gamma   90.00
#
_symmetry.space_group_name_H-M   'P 1'
#
loop_
_entity.id
_entity.type
_entity.pdbx_description
1 polymer ?
#
loop_
_entity_poly.entity_id
_entity_poly.type
_entity_poly.pdbx_seq_one_letter_code
_entity_poly.pdbx_strand_id
1 'polypeptide(L)'
;VLSFFAFYLARFSSREIATNINYLNDIRARNLSLTGLEHGIQLVKTSFSSILNPVTGTFNNGQYRVAVSESQDENGSPLPFSHYHLLNSTATIGNVERNSRIIVSSYPQAFNLAFYGNNVGSTTFSSASTINGDIYFNGSVGSVNLTSGKVAYTSLTNPGNNAVSHGTPLVDFPAFDNTYYEDLLGTVSESYFSGASEPMLSFDGNNDYAAIQNMYYTDVGEISRLTVSAWVKVPLDGGDWSIVDFDRSEYYTCTVGM
;
A
#
# COMPACT_ATOMS: atom_id res chain seq x y z
N VAL A 1 1.93 64.83 -21.31
CA VAL A 1 3.04 63.90 -21.63
C VAL A 1 3.03 62.80 -20.59
N LEU A 2 2.57 61.60 -20.95
CA LEU A 2 2.61 60.42 -20.08
C LEU A 2 4.05 59.88 -20.14
N SER A 3 4.80 60.00 -19.04
CA SER A 3 6.24 59.66 -18.99
C SER A 3 6.46 58.15 -19.16
N PHE A 4 7.52 57.77 -19.87
CA PHE A 4 7.96 56.37 -20.04
C PHE A 4 8.11 55.65 -18.68
N PHE A 5 8.50 56.40 -17.64
CA PHE A 5 8.66 55.91 -16.27
C PHE A 5 7.31 55.53 -15.63
N ALA A 6 6.25 56.28 -15.93
CA ALA A 6 4.90 56.00 -15.41
C ALA A 6 4.32 54.71 -16.00
N PHE A 7 4.60 54.40 -17.27
CA PHE A 7 4.23 53.12 -17.88
C PHE A 7 4.95 51.93 -17.25
N TYR A 8 6.24 52.07 -16.94
CA TYR A 8 7.00 51.01 -16.29
C TYR A 8 6.53 50.78 -14.85
N LEU A 9 6.25 51.83 -14.08
CA LEU A 9 5.66 51.71 -12.74
C LEU A 9 4.27 51.09 -12.79
N ALA A 10 3.42 51.49 -13.73
CA ALA A 10 2.10 50.89 -13.91
C ALA A 10 2.21 49.40 -14.27
N ARG A 11 3.15 49.03 -15.14
CA ARG A 11 3.42 47.63 -15.53
C ARG A 11 3.99 46.81 -14.37
N PHE A 12 4.84 47.41 -13.54
CA PHE A 12 5.41 46.79 -12.34
C PHE A 12 4.33 46.58 -11.28
N SER A 13 3.55 47.63 -10.98
CA SER A 13 2.39 47.58 -10.07
C SER A 13 1.33 46.57 -10.53
N SER A 14 0.97 46.55 -11.82
CA SER A 14 0.02 45.57 -12.35
C SER A 14 0.56 44.14 -12.27
N ARG A 15 1.88 43.94 -12.44
CA ARG A 15 2.52 42.63 -12.30
C ARG A 15 2.51 42.16 -10.85
N GLU A 16 2.87 43.01 -9.88
CA GLU A 16 2.84 42.68 -8.45
C GLU A 16 1.42 42.36 -7.95
N ILE A 17 0.42 43.12 -8.40
CA ILE A 17 -0.99 42.86 -8.10
C ILE A 17 -1.40 41.50 -8.69
N ALA A 18 -1.01 41.18 -9.92
CA ALA A 18 -1.29 39.89 -10.53
C ALA A 18 -0.60 38.72 -9.78
N THR A 19 0.64 38.86 -9.32
CA THR A 19 1.31 37.83 -8.50
C THR A 19 0.64 37.65 -7.15
N ASN A 20 0.23 38.72 -6.47
CA ASN A 20 -0.48 38.65 -5.19
C ASN A 20 -1.89 38.06 -5.32
N ILE A 21 -2.62 38.43 -6.38
CA ILE A 21 -3.93 37.85 -6.70
C ILE A 21 -3.79 36.37 -7.05
N ASN A 22 -2.75 35.99 -7.81
CA ASN A 22 -2.49 34.59 -8.14
C ASN A 22 -2.16 33.78 -6.88
N TYR A 23 -1.39 34.33 -5.93
CA TYR A 23 -1.12 33.67 -4.65
C TYR A 23 -2.39 33.46 -3.82
N LEU A 24 -3.26 34.48 -3.73
CA LEU A 24 -4.54 34.35 -3.03
C LEU A 24 -5.49 33.37 -3.74
N ASN A 25 -5.55 33.40 -5.07
CA ASN A 25 -6.30 32.45 -5.87
C ASN A 25 -5.73 31.03 -5.73
N ASP A 26 -4.43 30.88 -5.50
CA ASP A 26 -3.78 29.61 -5.19
C ASP A 26 -4.35 28.95 -3.93
N ILE A 27 -4.35 29.71 -2.83
CA ILE A 27 -4.87 29.27 -1.55
C ILE A 27 -6.36 28.93 -1.67
N ARG A 28 -7.13 29.79 -2.36
CA ARG A 28 -8.56 29.56 -2.58
C ARG A 28 -8.83 28.33 -3.44
N ALA A 29 -8.08 28.13 -4.52
CA ALA A 29 -8.23 26.97 -5.40
C ALA A 29 -7.86 25.68 -4.66
N ARG A 30 -6.83 25.71 -3.81
CA ARG A 30 -6.46 24.58 -2.92
C ARG A 30 -7.57 24.25 -1.92
N ASN A 31 -8.13 25.25 -1.25
CA ASN A 31 -9.24 25.01 -0.32
C ASN A 31 -10.47 24.48 -1.08
N LEU A 32 -10.72 24.99 -2.29
CA LEU A 32 -11.82 24.53 -3.12
C LEU A 32 -11.64 23.09 -3.60
N SER A 33 -10.42 22.67 -3.95
CA SER A 33 -10.14 21.27 -4.29
C SER A 33 -10.29 20.35 -3.09
N LEU A 34 -9.94 20.81 -1.88
CA LEU A 34 -10.22 20.06 -0.64
C LEU A 34 -11.71 19.94 -0.35
N THR A 35 -12.51 21.00 -0.57
CA THR A 35 -13.97 20.93 -0.45
C THR A 35 -14.57 19.95 -1.45
N GLY A 36 -14.12 19.98 -2.71
CA GLY A 36 -14.55 19.02 -3.71
C GLY A 36 -14.17 17.59 -3.32
N LEU A 37 -12.95 17.40 -2.81
CA LEU A 37 -12.48 16.10 -2.32
C LEU A 37 -13.35 15.57 -1.18
N GLU A 38 -13.67 16.40 -0.18
CA GLU A 38 -14.55 16.03 0.93
C GLU A 38 -15.95 15.63 0.43
N HIS A 39 -16.53 16.40 -0.49
CA HIS A 39 -17.80 16.04 -1.12
C HIS A 39 -17.71 14.68 -1.82
N GLY A 40 -16.60 14.42 -2.54
CA GLY A 40 -16.32 13.12 -3.14
C GLY A 40 -16.26 11.99 -2.10
N ILE A 41 -15.57 12.19 -0.97
CA ILE A 41 -15.48 11.20 0.12
C ILE A 41 -16.86 10.88 0.70
N GLN A 42 -17.70 11.89 0.93
CA GLN A 42 -19.06 11.67 1.46
C GLN A 42 -19.91 10.87 0.47
N LEU A 43 -19.77 11.11 -0.83
CA LEU A 43 -20.42 10.30 -1.86
C LEU A 43 -19.92 8.84 -1.82
N VAL A 44 -18.61 8.61 -1.79
CA VAL A 44 -18.02 7.27 -1.65
C VAL A 44 -18.55 6.53 -0.42
N LYS A 45 -18.64 7.22 0.72
CA LYS A 45 -19.17 6.67 1.97
C LYS A 45 -20.62 6.17 1.83
N THR A 46 -21.42 6.84 1.00
CA THR A 46 -22.82 6.42 0.76
C THR A 46 -22.92 5.31 -0.27
N SER A 47 -22.19 5.42 -1.38
CA SER A 47 -22.04 4.37 -2.38
C SER A 47 -20.84 4.65 -3.27
N PHE A 48 -19.96 3.66 -3.46
CA PHE A 48 -18.85 3.78 -4.40
C PHE A 48 -19.34 4.04 -5.85
N SER A 49 -20.53 3.57 -6.23
CA SER A 49 -21.08 3.82 -7.57
C SER A 49 -21.47 5.28 -7.84
N SER A 50 -21.60 6.10 -6.80
CA SER A 50 -22.02 7.51 -6.91
C SER A 50 -20.97 8.41 -7.57
N ILE A 51 -19.71 7.97 -7.60
CA ILE A 51 -18.56 8.71 -8.13
C ILE A 51 -18.09 8.21 -9.52
N LEU A 52 -18.77 7.20 -10.09
CA LEU A 52 -18.44 6.67 -11.42
C LEU A 52 -18.58 7.74 -12.52
N ASN A 53 -19.50 8.68 -12.32
CA ASN A 53 -19.60 9.87 -13.16
C ASN A 53 -18.97 11.07 -12.43
N PRO A 54 -18.21 11.93 -13.13
CA PRO A 54 -17.63 13.11 -12.51
C PRO A 54 -18.69 14.02 -11.89
N VAL A 55 -18.46 14.45 -10.65
CA VAL A 55 -19.34 15.37 -9.93
C VAL A 55 -18.73 16.76 -9.94
N THR A 56 -19.51 17.77 -10.31
CA THR A 56 -19.07 19.16 -10.35
C THR A 56 -19.82 20.00 -9.32
N GLY A 57 -19.20 21.10 -8.90
CA GLY A 57 -19.86 22.10 -8.08
C GLY A 57 -19.18 23.44 -8.18
N THR A 58 -19.89 24.47 -7.72
CA THR A 58 -19.41 25.84 -7.73
C THR A 58 -19.42 26.40 -6.31
N PHE A 59 -18.35 27.10 -5.95
CA PHE A 59 -18.24 27.75 -4.66
C PHE A 59 -17.25 28.92 -4.75
N ASN A 60 -17.61 30.07 -4.17
CA ASN A 60 -16.76 31.29 -4.16
C ASN A 60 -16.18 31.67 -5.54
N ASN A 61 -17.02 31.70 -6.58
CA ASN A 61 -16.64 32.00 -7.98
C ASN A 61 -15.63 31.03 -8.61
N GLY A 62 -15.36 29.91 -7.95
CA GLY A 62 -14.60 28.80 -8.51
C GLY A 62 -15.50 27.64 -8.89
N GLN A 63 -14.93 26.72 -9.65
CA GLN A 63 -15.54 25.44 -9.97
C GLN A 63 -14.62 24.32 -9.49
N TYR A 64 -15.19 23.24 -8.99
CA TYR A 64 -14.47 21.99 -8.78
C TYR A 64 -15.13 20.86 -9.57
N ARG A 65 -14.32 19.87 -9.90
CA ARG A 65 -14.71 18.60 -10.53
C ARG A 65 -14.03 17.47 -9.79
N VAL A 66 -14.83 16.55 -9.26
CA VAL A 66 -14.39 15.30 -8.66
C VAL A 66 -14.55 14.20 -9.70
N ALA A 67 -13.51 13.42 -9.92
CA ALA A 67 -13.54 12.27 -10.81
C ALA A 67 -12.73 11.12 -10.22
N VAL A 68 -13.03 9.92 -10.69
CA VAL A 68 -12.40 8.68 -10.26
C VAL A 68 -11.58 8.16 -11.42
N SER A 69 -10.33 7.81 -11.14
CA SER A 69 -9.54 6.94 -12.00
C SER A 69 -9.55 5.55 -11.40
N GLU A 70 -10.10 4.58 -12.13
CA GLU A 70 -10.33 3.25 -11.60
C GLU A 70 -9.07 2.40 -11.53
N SER A 71 -8.05 2.71 -12.35
CA SER A 71 -6.87 1.85 -12.49
C SER A 71 -5.56 2.60 -12.61
N GLN A 72 -5.56 3.93 -12.67
CA GLN A 72 -4.34 4.73 -12.87
C GLN A 72 -4.14 5.77 -11.78
N ASP A 73 -2.87 6.01 -11.42
CA ASP A 73 -2.44 7.08 -10.52
C ASP A 73 -2.42 8.45 -11.23
N GLU A 74 -1.93 9.49 -10.55
CA GLU A 74 -1.86 10.85 -11.10
C GLU A 74 -0.84 11.02 -12.24
N ASN A 75 0.07 10.07 -12.42
CA ASN A 75 1.07 10.06 -13.48
C ASN A 75 0.67 9.15 -14.66
N GLY A 76 -0.48 8.49 -14.57
CA GLY A 76 -0.95 7.53 -15.57
C GLY A 76 -0.30 6.15 -15.46
N SER A 77 0.25 5.80 -14.28
CA SER A 77 0.76 4.46 -13.99
C SER A 77 -0.33 3.59 -13.35
N PRO A 78 -0.33 2.27 -13.57
CA PRO A 78 -1.31 1.38 -12.95
C PRO A 78 -1.29 1.45 -11.41
N LEU A 79 -2.47 1.46 -10.80
CA LEU A 79 -2.62 1.34 -9.35
C LEU A 79 -2.17 -0.06 -8.90
N PRO A 80 -1.56 -0.20 -7.70
CA PRO A 80 -0.97 -1.45 -7.24
C PRO A 80 -2.01 -2.56 -6.97
N PHE A 81 -3.28 -2.19 -6.78
CA PHE A 81 -4.35 -3.15 -6.51
C PHE A 81 -5.61 -2.84 -7.32
N SER A 82 -6.29 -3.90 -7.74
CA SER A 82 -7.53 -3.87 -8.54
C SER A 82 -8.70 -3.13 -7.86
N HIS A 83 -8.66 -3.01 -6.54
CA HIS A 83 -9.69 -2.38 -5.71
C HIS A 83 -9.34 -0.97 -5.25
N TYR A 84 -8.20 -0.45 -5.68
CA TYR A 84 -7.81 0.92 -5.43
C TYR A 84 -8.32 1.79 -6.55
N HIS A 85 -8.78 2.98 -6.18
CA HIS A 85 -9.23 3.98 -7.12
C HIS A 85 -8.71 5.34 -6.66
N LEU A 86 -8.23 6.14 -7.61
CA LEU A 86 -7.76 7.49 -7.33
C LEU A 86 -8.93 8.46 -7.43
N LEU A 87 -9.36 9.00 -6.31
CA LEU A 87 -10.33 10.09 -6.26
C LEU A 87 -9.58 11.42 -6.43
N ASN A 88 -9.82 12.12 -7.52
CA ASN A 88 -9.17 13.38 -7.84
C ASN A 88 -10.21 14.52 -7.86
N SER A 89 -9.96 15.56 -7.06
CA SER A 89 -10.69 16.82 -7.12
C SER A 89 -9.83 17.90 -7.76
N THR A 90 -10.23 18.35 -8.93
CA THR A 90 -9.63 19.49 -9.65
C THR A 90 -10.47 20.73 -9.41
N ALA A 91 -9.87 21.83 -8.98
CA ALA A 91 -10.54 23.09 -8.76
C ALA A 91 -9.85 24.25 -9.49
N THR A 92 -10.67 25.15 -10.03
CA THR A 92 -10.22 26.31 -10.82
C THR A 92 -10.82 27.59 -10.26
N ILE A 93 -9.97 28.59 -9.98
CA ILE A 93 -10.36 29.96 -9.63
C ILE A 93 -9.53 30.93 -10.46
N GLY A 94 -10.20 31.68 -11.34
CA GLY A 94 -9.50 32.50 -12.34
C GLY A 94 -8.61 31.64 -13.23
N ASN A 95 -7.31 31.92 -13.26
CA ASN A 95 -6.33 31.18 -14.07
C ASN A 95 -5.54 30.15 -13.24
N VAL A 96 -5.92 29.93 -11.98
CA VAL A 96 -5.24 29.00 -11.08
C VAL A 96 -6.03 27.70 -11.04
N GLU A 97 -5.34 26.59 -11.29
CA GLU A 97 -5.85 25.24 -11.08
C GLU A 97 -5.08 24.52 -9.97
N ARG A 98 -5.82 23.82 -9.10
CA ARG A 98 -5.27 22.96 -8.04
C ARG A 98 -5.97 21.61 -8.04
N ASN A 99 -5.20 20.59 -7.69
CA ASN A 99 -5.67 19.22 -7.59
C ASN A 99 -5.46 18.71 -6.16
N SER A 100 -6.43 17.98 -5.63
CA SER A 100 -6.35 17.25 -4.35
C SER A 100 -6.80 15.82 -4.58
N ARG A 101 -6.03 14.86 -4.08
CA ARG A 101 -6.17 13.45 -4.44
C ARG A 101 -6.05 12.56 -3.23
N ILE A 102 -6.80 11.47 -3.24
CA ILE A 102 -6.67 10.36 -2.30
C ILE A 102 -6.87 9.05 -3.06
N ILE A 103 -6.24 7.99 -2.57
CA ILE A 103 -6.58 6.64 -2.98
C ILE A 103 -7.67 6.14 -2.03
N VAL A 104 -8.78 5.70 -2.61
CA VAL A 104 -9.87 5.04 -1.90
C VAL A 104 -9.92 3.58 -2.31
N SER A 105 -10.36 2.73 -1.39
CA SER A 105 -10.64 1.33 -1.67
C SER A 105 -12.14 1.13 -1.81
N SER A 106 -12.54 0.36 -2.82
CA SER A 106 -13.93 -0.14 -2.95
C SER A 106 -14.22 -1.31 -2.00
N TYR A 107 -13.22 -1.82 -1.27
CA TYR A 107 -13.40 -2.90 -0.31
C TYR A 107 -13.93 -2.36 1.02
N PRO A 108 -14.77 -3.13 1.75
CA PRO A 108 -15.00 -2.95 3.18
C PRO A 108 -13.67 -2.90 3.96
N GLN A 109 -13.66 -2.49 5.24
CA GLN A 109 -12.46 -2.30 6.08
C GLN A 109 -11.44 -3.47 6.01
N ALA A 110 -10.62 -3.51 4.96
CA ALA A 110 -9.69 -4.60 4.67
C ALA A 110 -8.36 -4.43 5.42
N PHE A 111 -8.10 -3.22 5.93
CA PHE A 111 -6.85 -2.90 6.64
C PHE A 111 -6.85 -3.28 8.12
N ASN A 112 -7.96 -3.82 8.66
CA ASN A 112 -8.05 -4.19 10.07
C ASN A 112 -8.95 -5.41 10.29
N LEU A 113 -8.74 -6.46 9.49
CA LEU A 113 -9.41 -7.73 9.67
C LEU A 113 -8.72 -8.54 10.76
N ALA A 114 -9.51 -9.16 11.65
CA ALA A 114 -8.99 -10.12 12.64
C ALA A 114 -8.68 -11.49 12.03
N PHE A 115 -9.24 -11.79 10.86
CA PHE A 115 -8.95 -13.00 10.10
C PHE A 115 -9.10 -12.74 8.60
N TYR A 116 -8.16 -13.27 7.82
CA TYR A 116 -8.12 -13.16 6.37
C TYR A 116 -7.67 -14.50 5.79
N GLY A 117 -8.55 -15.21 5.06
CA GLY A 117 -8.30 -16.59 4.63
C GLY A 117 -8.66 -16.89 3.18
N ASN A 118 -7.72 -17.50 2.45
CA ASN A 118 -7.93 -17.99 1.09
C ASN A 118 -8.40 -19.45 1.15
N ASN A 119 -9.59 -19.78 0.66
CA ASN A 119 -10.17 -21.12 0.78
C ASN A 119 -9.56 -22.14 -0.20
N VAL A 120 -8.26 -22.38 -0.10
CA VAL A 120 -7.52 -23.29 -0.98
C VAL A 120 -8.07 -24.73 -0.91
N GLY A 121 -8.63 -25.13 0.25
CA GLY A 121 -9.18 -26.46 0.47
C GLY A 121 -10.67 -26.65 0.11
N SER A 122 -11.36 -25.64 -0.43
CA SER A 122 -12.81 -25.69 -0.69
C SER A 122 -13.65 -26.09 0.55
N THR A 123 -13.23 -25.64 1.72
CA THR A 123 -13.88 -25.90 3.01
C THR A 123 -14.81 -24.76 3.41
N THR A 124 -15.70 -25.02 4.38
CA THR A 124 -16.49 -23.97 5.02
C THR A 124 -15.76 -23.46 6.26
N PHE A 125 -15.48 -22.16 6.32
CA PHE A 125 -14.90 -21.56 7.53
C PHE A 125 -15.94 -21.45 8.64
N SER A 126 -15.58 -21.79 9.87
CA SER A 126 -16.43 -21.64 11.06
C SER A 126 -15.55 -21.41 12.29
N SER A 127 -16.03 -20.65 13.27
CA SER A 127 -15.30 -20.40 14.53
C SER A 127 -16.12 -20.83 15.74
N ALA A 128 -15.49 -21.61 16.63
CA ALA A 128 -16.07 -21.92 17.94
C ALA A 128 -15.79 -20.79 18.95
N SER A 129 -14.59 -20.23 18.90
CA SER A 129 -14.16 -19.11 19.74
C SER A 129 -14.64 -17.77 19.20
N THR A 130 -14.83 -16.82 20.10
CA THR A 130 -15.17 -15.44 19.74
C THR A 130 -13.99 -14.74 19.07
N ILE A 131 -14.23 -14.15 17.91
CA ILE A 131 -13.26 -13.32 17.19
C ILE A 131 -13.64 -11.84 17.40
N ASN A 132 -12.67 -11.04 17.83
CA ASN A 132 -12.85 -9.60 18.02
C ASN A 132 -12.32 -8.82 16.81
N GLY A 133 -13.12 -8.77 15.75
CA GLY A 133 -12.84 -8.01 14.55
C GLY A 133 -13.65 -8.51 13.38
N ASP A 134 -13.63 -7.75 12.30
CA ASP A 134 -14.20 -8.18 11.04
C ASP A 134 -13.31 -9.26 10.43
N ILE A 135 -13.90 -10.13 9.62
CA ILE A 135 -13.16 -11.23 8.99
C ILE A 135 -13.47 -11.29 7.51
N TYR A 136 -12.55 -11.84 6.71
CA TYR A 136 -12.81 -12.20 5.33
C TYR A 136 -12.39 -13.65 5.07
N PHE A 137 -13.26 -14.39 4.38
CA PHE A 137 -12.95 -15.74 3.91
C PHE A 137 -13.38 -15.90 2.46
N ASN A 138 -12.46 -16.36 1.61
CA ASN A 138 -12.71 -16.57 0.18
C ASN A 138 -13.53 -17.84 -0.10
N GLY A 139 -14.76 -17.90 0.38
CA GLY A 139 -15.65 -19.03 0.15
C GLY A 139 -16.75 -19.15 1.20
N SER A 140 -17.31 -20.35 1.37
CA SER A 140 -18.43 -20.58 2.28
C SER A 140 -18.07 -20.25 3.74
N VAL A 141 -18.92 -19.46 4.39
CA VAL A 141 -18.83 -19.13 5.82
C VAL A 141 -20.00 -19.81 6.55
N GLY A 142 -19.67 -20.67 7.50
CA GLY A 142 -20.60 -21.37 8.37
C GLY A 142 -20.90 -20.57 9.63
N SER A 143 -20.98 -21.23 10.79
CA SER A 143 -21.22 -20.54 12.05
C SER A 143 -19.96 -19.81 12.51
N VAL A 144 -20.04 -18.50 12.70
CA VAL A 144 -18.93 -17.67 13.19
C VAL A 144 -19.38 -16.88 14.40
N ASN A 145 -18.56 -16.90 15.46
CA ASN A 145 -18.83 -16.17 16.69
C ASN A 145 -18.04 -14.86 16.66
N LEU A 146 -18.64 -13.81 16.12
CA LEU A 146 -18.03 -12.47 16.07
C LEU A 146 -18.53 -11.59 17.21
N THR A 147 -17.67 -10.71 17.71
CA THR A 147 -18.07 -9.67 18.68
C THR A 147 -19.18 -8.79 18.07
N SER A 148 -20.10 -8.31 18.90
CA SER A 148 -21.25 -7.49 18.45
C SER A 148 -20.82 -6.34 17.54
N GLY A 149 -21.48 -6.22 16.39
CA GLY A 149 -21.21 -5.18 15.39
C GLY A 149 -20.08 -5.50 14.40
N LYS A 150 -19.49 -6.69 14.47
CA LYS A 150 -18.49 -7.17 13.50
C LYS A 150 -19.13 -7.99 12.39
N VAL A 151 -18.49 -7.98 11.23
CA VAL A 151 -19.02 -8.54 9.98
C VAL A 151 -18.06 -9.61 9.44
N ALA A 152 -18.63 -10.73 9.00
CA ALA A 152 -17.93 -11.71 8.18
C ALA A 152 -18.17 -11.40 6.71
N TYR A 153 -17.10 -11.17 5.95
CA TYR A 153 -17.14 -10.95 4.52
C TYR A 153 -16.74 -12.22 3.76
N THR A 154 -17.33 -12.42 2.58
CA THR A 154 -16.99 -13.55 1.70
C THR A 154 -16.98 -13.17 0.23
N SER A 155 -16.26 -13.94 -0.58
CA SER A 155 -16.29 -13.86 -2.04
C SER A 155 -17.60 -14.38 -2.67
N LEU A 156 -18.46 -15.05 -1.91
CA LEU A 156 -19.74 -15.55 -2.42
C LEU A 156 -20.73 -14.41 -2.69
N THR A 157 -21.32 -14.40 -3.88
CA THR A 157 -22.39 -13.45 -4.23
C THR A 157 -23.67 -13.66 -3.41
N ASN A 158 -23.89 -14.88 -2.90
CA ASN A 158 -25.01 -15.25 -2.03
C ASN A 158 -24.50 -15.99 -0.77
N PRO A 159 -24.01 -15.27 0.26
CA PRO A 159 -23.35 -15.84 1.44
C PRO A 159 -24.24 -16.64 2.42
N GLY A 160 -25.56 -16.54 2.28
CA GLY A 160 -26.49 -16.91 3.36
C GLY A 160 -26.50 -15.88 4.50
N ASN A 161 -26.91 -16.30 5.71
CA ASN A 161 -27.15 -15.36 6.84
C ASN A 161 -25.90 -15.02 7.68
N ASN A 162 -24.84 -15.83 7.56
CA ASN A 162 -23.69 -15.74 8.48
C ASN A 162 -22.57 -14.82 7.96
N ALA A 163 -22.70 -14.33 6.74
CA ALA A 163 -21.72 -13.46 6.12
C ALA A 163 -22.39 -12.50 5.14
N VAL A 164 -21.65 -11.48 4.72
CA VAL A 164 -22.05 -10.51 3.71
C VAL A 164 -21.10 -10.66 2.52
N SER A 165 -21.64 -10.52 1.31
CA SER A 165 -20.81 -10.52 0.12
C SER A 165 -19.87 -9.33 0.19
N HIS A 166 -18.58 -9.59 -0.03
CA HIS A 166 -17.56 -8.56 -0.09
C HIS A 166 -17.69 -7.68 -1.36
N GLY A 167 -18.42 -8.16 -2.36
CA GLY A 167 -18.58 -7.47 -3.64
C GLY A 167 -17.47 -7.78 -4.63
N THR A 168 -17.44 -7.03 -5.73
CA THR A 168 -16.48 -7.18 -6.84
C THR A 168 -15.66 -5.90 -7.02
N PRO A 169 -14.37 -6.00 -7.39
CA PRO A 169 -13.61 -7.22 -7.69
C PRO A 169 -13.32 -8.06 -6.44
N LEU A 170 -13.06 -9.37 -6.61
CA LEU A 170 -12.70 -10.24 -5.48
C LEU A 170 -11.33 -9.87 -4.93
N VAL A 171 -11.14 -10.04 -3.61
CA VAL A 171 -9.86 -9.75 -2.96
C VAL A 171 -8.77 -10.65 -3.53
N ASP A 172 -7.74 -10.03 -4.08
CA ASP A 172 -6.53 -10.71 -4.49
C ASP A 172 -5.75 -11.17 -3.25
N PHE A 173 -5.48 -12.46 -3.15
CA PHE A 173 -4.60 -13.00 -2.11
C PHE A 173 -3.17 -12.96 -2.62
N PRO A 174 -2.21 -12.50 -1.79
CA PRO A 174 -0.81 -12.68 -2.13
C PRO A 174 -0.54 -14.18 -2.30
N ALA A 175 0.00 -14.55 -3.46
CA ALA A 175 0.56 -15.86 -3.63
C ALA A 175 1.83 -15.93 -2.78
N PHE A 176 1.99 -17.00 -2.00
CA PHE A 176 3.28 -17.33 -1.44
C PHE A 176 4.19 -17.72 -2.60
N ASP A 177 5.19 -16.89 -2.87
CA ASP A 177 6.24 -17.16 -3.86
C ASP A 177 7.56 -17.26 -3.11
N ASN A 178 8.03 -18.49 -2.94
CA ASN A 178 9.32 -18.82 -2.36
C ASN A 178 10.34 -19.24 -3.42
N THR A 179 10.09 -19.02 -4.71
CA THR A 179 10.98 -19.45 -5.79
C THR A 179 12.40 -18.93 -5.56
N TYR A 180 12.54 -17.65 -5.20
CA TYR A 180 13.85 -17.07 -4.88
C TYR A 180 14.54 -17.78 -3.71
N TYR A 181 13.77 -18.17 -2.69
CA TYR A 181 14.31 -18.88 -1.53
C TYR A 181 14.69 -20.32 -1.88
N GLU A 182 13.86 -21.04 -2.64
CA GLU A 182 14.18 -22.40 -3.13
C GLU A 182 15.39 -22.40 -4.08
N ASP A 183 15.48 -21.41 -4.97
CA ASP A 183 16.64 -21.21 -5.85
C ASP A 183 17.90 -20.93 -5.03
N LEU A 184 17.81 -20.08 -3.99
CA LEU A 184 18.90 -19.82 -3.07
C LEU A 184 19.32 -21.09 -2.31
N LEU A 185 18.36 -21.89 -1.82
CA LEU A 185 18.68 -23.17 -1.19
C LEU A 185 19.35 -24.14 -2.16
N GLY A 186 18.97 -24.11 -3.43
CA GLY A 186 19.61 -24.89 -4.49
C GLY A 186 21.07 -24.51 -4.76
N THR A 187 21.52 -23.32 -4.34
CA THR A 187 22.94 -22.93 -4.46
C THR A 187 23.80 -23.38 -3.29
N VAL A 188 23.19 -23.88 -2.21
CA VAL A 188 23.89 -24.40 -1.04
C VAL A 188 24.20 -25.88 -1.27
N SER A 189 25.48 -26.20 -1.45
CA SER A 189 25.96 -27.57 -1.48
C SER A 189 25.99 -28.14 -0.07
N GLU A 190 25.35 -29.28 0.12
CA GLU A 190 25.36 -30.11 1.34
C GLU A 190 24.38 -29.63 2.44
N SER A 191 23.25 -30.36 2.55
CA SER A 191 22.46 -30.52 3.78
C SER A 191 21.37 -29.49 4.13
N TYR A 192 20.47 -29.12 3.21
CA TYR A 192 19.16 -28.61 3.64
C TYR A 192 18.27 -29.77 4.12
N PHE A 193 17.62 -29.62 5.28
CA PHE A 193 16.68 -30.63 5.78
C PHE A 193 15.33 -30.42 5.09
N SER A 194 15.03 -31.22 4.06
CA SER A 194 13.78 -31.15 3.27
C SER A 194 12.55 -31.74 3.98
N GLY A 195 12.69 -32.23 5.20
CA GLY A 195 11.65 -32.98 5.93
C GLY A 195 10.64 -32.13 6.72
N ALA A 196 10.82 -30.81 6.77
CA ALA A 196 9.85 -29.90 7.39
C ALA A 196 8.96 -29.28 6.29
N SER A 197 7.70 -28.97 6.62
CA SER A 197 6.83 -28.17 5.75
C SER A 197 7.39 -26.76 5.48
N GLU A 198 8.42 -26.36 6.22
CA GLU A 198 9.13 -25.10 6.09
C GLU A 198 10.60 -25.36 5.75
N PRO A 199 11.08 -24.90 4.59
CA PRO A 199 12.45 -25.13 4.17
C PRO A 199 13.43 -24.33 5.04
N MET A 200 14.36 -25.01 5.72
CA MET A 200 15.39 -24.39 6.57
C MET A 200 16.80 -24.90 6.25
N LEU A 201 17.80 -24.03 6.42
CA LEU A 201 19.22 -24.40 6.37
C LEU A 201 19.64 -25.06 7.68
N SER A 202 20.36 -26.18 7.58
CA SER A 202 20.99 -26.87 8.70
C SER A 202 22.49 -26.89 8.49
N PHE A 203 23.23 -26.37 9.45
CA PHE A 203 24.68 -26.26 9.41
C PHE A 203 25.28 -27.33 10.35
N ASP A 204 26.24 -28.14 9.86
CA ASP A 204 26.83 -29.30 10.55
C ASP A 204 28.03 -28.99 11.47
N GLY A 205 28.53 -27.76 11.41
CA GLY A 205 29.64 -27.23 12.19
C GLY A 205 31.03 -27.36 11.55
N ASN A 206 31.17 -27.96 10.36
CA ASN A 206 32.50 -28.20 9.76
C ASN A 206 32.92 -27.13 8.74
N ASN A 207 32.04 -26.70 7.84
CA ASN A 207 32.34 -25.70 6.79
C ASN A 207 31.06 -25.04 6.25
N ASP A 208 30.11 -24.72 7.11
CA ASP A 208 28.82 -24.29 6.63
C ASP A 208 28.73 -22.81 6.34
N TYR A 209 28.35 -22.48 5.11
CA TYR A 209 27.86 -21.17 4.75
C TYR A 209 26.90 -21.29 3.57
N ALA A 210 25.94 -20.37 3.51
CA ALA A 210 25.10 -20.17 2.33
C ALA A 210 25.49 -18.83 1.71
N ALA A 211 25.92 -18.85 0.45
CA ALA A 211 26.29 -17.64 -0.27
C ALA A 211 25.18 -17.23 -1.23
N ILE A 212 24.76 -15.97 -1.15
CA ILE A 212 23.93 -15.37 -2.20
C ILE A 212 24.84 -15.16 -3.42
N GLN A 213 24.66 -15.98 -4.44
CA GLN A 213 25.50 -15.95 -5.63
C GLN A 213 25.32 -14.63 -6.40
N ASN A 214 26.41 -14.12 -6.97
CA ASN A 214 26.44 -12.89 -7.77
C ASN A 214 25.97 -11.61 -7.04
N MET A 215 25.90 -11.64 -5.71
CA MET A 215 25.69 -10.46 -4.89
C MET A 215 27.03 -10.03 -4.30
N TYR A 216 27.64 -9.03 -4.90
CA TYR A 216 28.92 -8.47 -4.46
C TYR A 216 28.87 -6.95 -4.56
N TYR A 217 29.66 -6.30 -3.71
CA TYR A 217 29.85 -4.85 -3.69
C TYR A 217 31.33 -4.58 -3.90
N THR A 218 31.65 -3.67 -4.82
CA THR A 218 33.03 -3.31 -5.16
C THR A 218 33.46 -1.99 -4.54
N ASP A 219 32.52 -1.13 -4.14
CA ASP A 219 32.81 0.23 -3.69
C ASP A 219 32.17 0.57 -2.33
N VAL A 220 32.85 1.42 -1.57
CA VAL A 220 32.33 1.94 -0.29
C VAL A 220 31.09 2.80 -0.56
N GLY A 221 29.98 2.46 0.11
CA GLY A 221 28.72 3.20 0.01
C GLY A 221 27.71 2.65 -1.00
N GLU A 222 28.00 1.53 -1.67
CA GLU A 222 27.04 0.86 -2.56
C GLU A 222 25.80 0.32 -1.82
N ILE A 223 25.95 0.00 -0.53
CA ILE A 223 24.84 -0.34 0.35
C ILE A 223 24.27 0.96 0.96
N SER A 224 23.35 1.61 0.25
CA SER A 224 22.68 2.81 0.79
C SER A 224 21.73 2.51 1.95
N ARG A 225 21.12 1.31 1.97
CA ARG A 225 20.23 0.79 3.01
C ARG A 225 20.24 -0.75 3.00
N LEU A 226 20.24 -1.36 4.18
CA LEU A 226 20.13 -2.82 4.35
C LEU A 226 19.16 -3.13 5.49
N THR A 227 18.36 -4.17 5.33
CA THR A 227 17.56 -4.75 6.41
C THR A 227 17.72 -6.26 6.35
N VAL A 228 18.20 -6.85 7.45
CA VAL A 228 18.34 -8.30 7.61
C VAL A 228 17.31 -8.75 8.63
N SER A 229 16.57 -9.81 8.30
CA SER A 229 15.66 -10.48 9.23
C SER A 229 15.83 -11.99 9.04
N ALA A 230 16.05 -12.70 10.14
CA ALA A 230 16.25 -14.14 10.12
C ALA A 230 15.69 -14.78 11.39
N TRP A 231 15.21 -16.01 11.26
CA TRP A 231 14.90 -16.88 12.38
C TRP A 231 16.03 -17.90 12.50
N VAL A 232 16.83 -17.79 13.55
CA VAL A 232 17.99 -18.65 13.76
C VAL A 232 17.87 -19.40 15.08
N LYS A 233 18.31 -20.67 15.08
CA LYS A 233 18.49 -21.45 16.29
C LYS A 233 19.99 -21.55 16.57
N VAL A 234 20.44 -20.88 17.63
CA VAL A 234 21.86 -20.88 18.03
C VAL A 234 22.13 -22.03 19.02
N PRO A 235 23.25 -22.77 18.90
CA PRO A 235 23.67 -23.76 19.88
C PRO A 235 23.83 -23.17 21.31
N LEU A 236 23.65 -24.01 22.34
CA LEU A 236 23.67 -23.58 23.75
C LEU A 236 25.09 -23.35 24.29
N ASP A 237 26.09 -23.90 23.62
CA ASP A 237 27.50 -23.85 23.96
C ASP A 237 28.21 -22.56 23.49
N GLY A 238 27.46 -21.64 22.85
CA GLY A 238 27.99 -20.36 22.37
C GLY A 238 28.81 -20.49 21.08
N GLY A 239 29.42 -19.39 20.63
CA GLY A 239 30.32 -19.35 19.48
C GLY A 239 30.21 -18.05 18.69
N ASP A 240 31.23 -17.77 17.87
CA ASP A 240 31.26 -16.59 17.00
C ASP A 240 30.44 -16.87 15.72
N TRP A 241 29.11 -16.79 15.83
CA TRP A 241 28.20 -17.06 14.72
C TRP A 241 27.82 -15.77 13.99
N SER A 242 27.78 -15.83 12.66
CA SER A 242 27.25 -14.77 11.81
C SER A 242 25.98 -15.23 11.10
N ILE A 243 24.92 -14.41 11.17
CA ILE A 243 23.70 -14.59 10.37
C ILE A 243 23.94 -14.12 8.94
N VAL A 244 24.61 -12.96 8.78
CA VAL A 244 24.93 -12.36 7.49
C VAL A 244 26.31 -11.74 7.59
N ASP A 245 27.19 -12.14 6.67
CA ASP A 245 28.52 -11.58 6.47
C ASP A 245 28.72 -11.26 4.99
N PHE A 246 29.30 -10.10 4.69
CA PHE A 246 29.64 -9.70 3.32
C PHE A 246 31.13 -9.91 3.09
N ASP A 247 31.46 -10.99 2.37
CA ASP A 247 32.78 -11.30 1.81
C ASP A 247 33.96 -10.95 2.72
N ARG A 248 33.90 -11.36 4.01
CA ARG A 248 34.97 -11.14 4.99
C ARG A 248 35.43 -9.69 5.09
N SER A 249 34.58 -8.76 4.67
CA SER A 249 34.92 -7.35 4.60
C SER A 249 34.74 -6.74 5.98
N GLU A 250 35.63 -5.83 6.36
CA GLU A 250 35.57 -5.11 7.64
C GLU A 250 34.33 -4.20 7.76
N TYR A 251 33.45 -4.19 6.75
CA TYR A 251 32.41 -3.19 6.57
C TYR A 251 31.06 -3.59 7.18
N TYR A 252 30.73 -4.87 7.32
CA TYR A 252 29.47 -5.29 7.94
C TYR A 252 29.45 -6.77 8.37
N THR A 253 29.07 -7.02 9.62
CA THR A 253 28.72 -8.35 10.12
C THR A 253 27.47 -8.25 11.00
N CYS A 254 26.56 -9.21 10.86
CA CYS A 254 25.38 -9.37 11.72
C CYS A 254 25.54 -10.67 12.51
N THR A 255 25.99 -10.56 13.75
CA THR A 255 26.36 -11.71 14.59
C THR A 255 25.26 -12.06 15.61
N VAL A 256 25.29 -13.31 16.08
CA VAL A 256 24.45 -13.80 17.19
C VAL A 256 25.25 -14.72 18.10
N GLY A 257 24.86 -14.78 19.37
CA GLY A 257 25.52 -15.65 20.35
C GLY A 257 26.84 -15.11 20.92
N MET A 258 27.05 -13.78 20.86
CA MET A 258 28.13 -13.07 21.57
C MET A 258 27.98 -13.12 23.09
#